data_AF-A0A6M0KZ36-F1
#
_entry.id   AF-A0A6M0KZ36-F1
#
_cell.length_a   1.000
_cell.length_b   1.000
_cell.length_c   1.000
_cell.angle_alpha   90.00
_cell.angle_beta   90.00
_cell.angle_gamma   90.00
#
_symmetry.space_group_name_H-M   'P 1'
#
loop_
_entity.id
_entity.type
_entity.pdbx_description
1 polymer ?
#
loop_
_entity_poly.entity_id
_entity_poly.type
_entity_poly.pdbx_seq_one_letter_code
_entity_poly.pdbx_strand_id
1 'polypeptide(L)'
;MKPEEIRPDTELCTIIGYNAQTGDRRKYFNKILRECGTNATAIALNIKAEHFAVTMKNLANSKVTRMIIEPEFQAEAVQYCDELNERAKVRGLVGFVEVVDGKIMGYNLDVAIDELVENPEFFDDKMSLAIRMMLLAERWYKAKVDLDKIPIIV
;
A
#
# COMPACT_ATOMS: atom_id res chain seq x y z
N MET A 1 -12.79 -0.03 -8.02
CA MET A 1 -13.37 1.03 -8.86
C MET A 1 -13.08 0.73 -10.33
N LYS A 2 -14.06 0.88 -11.22
CA LYS A 2 -13.91 0.83 -12.68
C LYS A 2 -13.46 2.20 -13.21
N PRO A 3 -12.81 2.28 -14.38
CA PRO A 3 -12.33 3.56 -14.92
C PRO A 3 -13.42 4.64 -15.03
N GLU A 4 -14.63 4.25 -15.42
CA GLU A 4 -15.78 5.15 -15.56
C GLU A 4 -16.34 5.69 -14.23
N GLU A 5 -15.94 5.09 -13.09
CA GLU A 5 -16.34 5.53 -11.75
C GLU A 5 -15.40 6.61 -11.18
N ILE A 6 -14.27 6.89 -11.83
CA ILE A 6 -13.28 7.88 -11.38
C ILE A 6 -13.81 9.28 -11.69
N ARG A 7 -13.88 10.11 -10.64
CA ARG A 7 -14.33 11.49 -10.68
C ARG A 7 -13.14 12.46 -10.49
N PRO A 8 -13.30 13.75 -10.81
CA PRO A 8 -12.25 14.75 -10.60
C PRO A 8 -11.77 14.87 -9.15
N ASP A 9 -12.63 14.52 -8.18
CA ASP A 9 -12.36 14.54 -6.74
C ASP A 9 -11.88 13.19 -6.19
N THR A 10 -11.70 12.17 -7.04
CA THR A 10 -11.20 10.86 -6.61
C THR A 10 -9.74 10.96 -6.18
N GLU A 11 -9.45 10.56 -4.94
CA GLU A 11 -8.08 10.52 -4.44
C GLU A 11 -7.30 9.35 -5.06
N LEU A 12 -5.99 9.56 -5.28
CA LEU A 12 -5.13 8.60 -5.95
C LEU A 12 -3.94 8.21 -5.07
N CYS A 13 -3.59 6.92 -5.08
CA CYS A 13 -2.27 6.43 -4.71
C CYS A 13 -1.70 5.56 -5.83
N THR A 14 -0.41 5.29 -5.78
CA THR A 14 0.25 4.39 -6.73
C THR A 14 0.63 3.05 -6.11
N ILE A 15 0.79 2.04 -6.96
CA ILE A 15 1.45 0.77 -6.60
C ILE A 15 2.54 0.55 -7.64
N ILE A 16 3.76 0.25 -7.21
CA ILE A 16 4.87 0.00 -8.13
C ILE A 16 5.48 -1.38 -7.90
N GLY A 17 5.79 -2.05 -9.01
CA GLY A 17 6.32 -3.41 -9.05
C GLY A 17 6.57 -3.85 -10.50
N TYR A 18 7.15 -5.02 -10.72
CA TYR A 18 7.29 -5.60 -12.05
C TYR A 18 5.93 -5.94 -12.67
N ASN A 19 5.02 -6.50 -11.85
CA ASN A 19 3.70 -6.96 -12.27
C ASN A 19 2.56 -6.40 -11.40
N ALA A 20 2.70 -5.15 -10.92
CA ALA A 20 1.75 -4.50 -10.03
C ALA A 20 0.33 -4.41 -10.61
N GLN A 21 0.17 -4.34 -11.93
CA GLN A 21 -1.15 -4.27 -12.57
C GLN A 21 -2.01 -5.52 -12.36
N THR A 22 -1.40 -6.69 -12.26
CA THR A 22 -2.11 -7.97 -12.04
C THR A 22 -1.93 -8.49 -10.62
N GLY A 23 -1.20 -7.77 -9.76
CA GLY A 23 -0.89 -8.19 -8.39
C GLY A 23 -2.09 -8.14 -7.44
N ASP A 24 -2.04 -9.00 -6.42
CA ASP A 24 -3.08 -9.11 -5.40
C ASP A 24 -3.23 -7.83 -4.56
N ARG A 25 -2.14 -7.06 -4.33
CA ARG A 25 -2.20 -5.77 -3.63
C ARG A 25 -3.18 -4.81 -4.31
N ARG A 26 -3.06 -4.63 -5.64
CA ARG A 26 -3.98 -3.79 -6.42
C ARG A 26 -5.40 -4.32 -6.34
N LYS A 27 -5.58 -5.63 -6.54
CA LYS A 27 -6.90 -6.29 -6.50
C LYS A 27 -7.58 -6.03 -5.16
N TYR A 28 -6.91 -6.35 -4.06
CA TYR A 28 -7.47 -6.25 -2.71
C TYR A 28 -7.69 -4.80 -2.30
N PHE A 29 -6.70 -3.92 -2.49
CA PHE A 29 -6.80 -2.52 -2.06
C PHE A 29 -7.96 -1.79 -2.76
N ASN A 30 -8.09 -1.92 -4.08
CA ASN A 30 -9.20 -1.29 -4.82
C ASN A 30 -10.56 -1.94 -4.55
N LYS A 31 -10.58 -3.22 -4.18
CA LYS A 31 -11.79 -3.91 -3.76
C LYS A 31 -12.24 -3.39 -2.40
N ILE A 32 -11.34 -3.29 -1.42
CA ILE A 32 -11.60 -2.73 -0.09
C ILE A 32 -12.18 -1.32 -0.19
N LEU A 33 -11.53 -0.42 -0.94
CA LEU A 33 -12.02 0.95 -1.12
C LEU A 33 -13.45 0.99 -1.68
N ARG A 34 -13.76 0.10 -2.64
CA ARG A 34 -15.11 0.00 -3.21
C ARG A 34 -16.13 -0.54 -2.20
N GLU A 35 -15.80 -1.61 -1.48
CA GLU A 35 -16.69 -2.19 -0.46
C GLU A 35 -16.93 -1.24 0.73
N CYS A 36 -16.05 -0.25 0.92
CA CYS A 36 -16.18 0.83 1.91
C CYS A 36 -16.86 2.09 1.35
N GLY A 37 -17.17 2.15 0.04
CA GLY A 37 -17.72 3.36 -0.58
C GLY A 37 -16.75 4.54 -0.61
N THR A 38 -15.44 4.30 -0.50
CA THR A 38 -14.40 5.32 -0.44
C THR A 38 -14.08 5.85 -1.85
N ASN A 39 -14.10 7.17 -2.02
CA ASN A 39 -13.78 7.83 -3.30
C ASN A 39 -12.25 7.91 -3.55
N ALA A 40 -11.61 6.75 -3.59
CA ALA A 40 -10.19 6.64 -3.88
C ALA A 40 -9.89 5.43 -4.76
N THR A 41 -8.76 5.46 -5.46
CA THR A 41 -8.27 4.29 -6.20
C THR A 41 -6.75 4.26 -6.26
N ALA A 42 -6.19 3.05 -6.24
CA ALA A 42 -4.79 2.80 -6.49
C ALA A 42 -4.54 2.54 -7.99
N ILE A 43 -3.59 3.28 -8.55
CA ILE A 43 -3.09 3.10 -9.92
C ILE A 43 -1.80 2.28 -9.86
N ALA A 44 -1.83 1.08 -10.43
CA ALA A 44 -0.66 0.23 -10.49
C ALA A 44 0.19 0.51 -11.73
N LEU A 45 1.48 0.70 -11.53
CA LEU A 45 2.47 0.95 -12.57
C LEU A 45 3.46 -0.21 -12.59
N ASN A 46 3.53 -0.89 -13.73
CA ASN A 46 4.60 -1.85 -13.98
C ASN A 46 5.86 -1.05 -14.33
N ILE A 47 6.91 -1.22 -13.54
CA ILE A 47 8.18 -0.53 -13.74
C ILE A 47 9.31 -1.55 -13.84
N LYS A 48 10.39 -1.15 -14.50
CA LYS A 48 11.64 -1.91 -14.49
C LYS A 48 12.53 -1.46 -13.32
N ALA A 49 13.51 -2.30 -12.96
CA ALA A 49 14.42 -2.04 -11.86
C ALA A 49 15.15 -0.70 -12.03
N GLU A 50 15.63 -0.40 -13.25
CA GLU A 50 16.32 0.83 -13.56
C GLU A 50 15.46 2.10 -13.38
N HIS A 51 14.14 1.97 -13.33
CA HIS A 51 13.20 3.08 -13.15
C HIS A 51 12.80 3.27 -11.68
N PHE A 52 13.07 2.31 -10.81
CA PHE A 52 12.68 2.37 -9.40
C PHE A 52 13.35 3.54 -8.68
N ALA A 53 14.68 3.64 -8.80
CA ALA A 53 15.47 4.71 -8.19
C ALA A 53 14.99 6.12 -8.61
N VAL A 54 14.70 6.30 -9.90
CA VAL A 54 14.20 7.59 -10.43
C VAL A 54 12.81 7.89 -9.89
N THR A 55 11.94 6.89 -9.80
CA THR A 55 10.60 7.03 -9.26
C THR A 55 10.64 7.49 -7.79
N MET A 56 11.45 6.81 -6.97
CA MET A 56 11.58 7.13 -5.54
C MET A 56 12.19 8.52 -5.30
N LYS A 57 13.27 8.88 -6.00
CA LYS A 57 13.92 10.18 -5.85
C LYS A 57 13.02 11.37 -6.20
N ASN A 58 12.03 11.16 -7.07
CA ASN A 58 11.10 12.20 -7.49
C ASN A 58 9.78 12.19 -6.73
N LEU A 59 9.56 11.21 -5.83
CA LEU A 59 8.27 11.03 -5.17
C LEU A 59 7.84 12.26 -4.35
N ALA A 60 8.76 12.89 -3.62
CA ALA A 60 8.49 14.11 -2.84
C ALA A 60 7.99 15.29 -3.70
N ASN A 61 8.33 15.30 -4.99
CA ASN A 61 7.93 16.32 -5.96
C ASN A 61 6.73 15.89 -6.82
N SER A 62 6.18 14.69 -6.58
CA SER A 62 5.05 14.14 -7.33
C SER A 62 3.72 14.69 -6.83
N LYS A 63 2.72 14.75 -7.73
CA LYS A 63 1.32 15.02 -7.35
C LYS A 63 0.68 13.85 -6.60
N VAL A 64 1.21 12.64 -6.76
CA VAL A 64 0.76 11.46 -6.02
C VAL A 64 1.79 11.14 -4.95
N THR A 65 1.40 11.40 -3.70
CA THR A 65 2.28 11.38 -2.53
C THR A 65 2.17 10.11 -1.70
N ARG A 66 1.35 9.14 -2.11
CA ARG A 66 1.12 7.86 -1.42
C ARG A 66 1.41 6.71 -2.38
N MET A 67 2.25 5.77 -1.99
CA MET A 67 2.70 4.70 -2.87
C MET A 67 2.90 3.37 -2.14
N ILE A 68 2.35 2.29 -2.68
CA ILE A 68 2.57 0.91 -2.24
C ILE A 68 3.74 0.33 -3.02
N ILE A 69 4.63 -0.39 -2.33
CA ILE A 69 5.83 -0.99 -2.90
C ILE A 69 5.66 -2.52 -2.92
N GLU A 70 5.72 -3.12 -4.11
CA GLU A 70 5.71 -4.58 -4.27
C GLU A 70 7.00 -5.21 -3.70
N PRO A 71 6.96 -6.48 -3.23
CA PRO A 71 8.01 -7.14 -2.45
C PRO A 71 9.43 -7.00 -3.02
N GLU A 72 9.57 -7.11 -4.34
CA GLU A 72 10.85 -7.05 -5.05
C GLU A 72 11.63 -5.75 -4.82
N PHE A 73 10.95 -4.66 -4.45
CA PHE A 73 11.54 -3.35 -4.28
C PHE A 73 11.60 -2.88 -2.82
N GLN A 74 11.01 -3.62 -1.88
CA GLN A 74 10.85 -3.15 -0.49
C GLN A 74 12.18 -2.95 0.24
N ALA A 75 13.18 -3.79 -0.02
CA ALA A 75 14.51 -3.64 0.56
C ALA A 75 15.23 -2.43 -0.03
N GLU A 76 15.14 -2.22 -1.35
CA GLU A 76 15.77 -1.08 -2.01
C GLU A 76 15.14 0.25 -1.58
N ALA A 77 13.81 0.27 -1.38
CA ALA A 77 13.04 1.44 -0.97
C ALA A 77 13.56 2.13 0.29
N VAL A 78 14.16 1.37 1.22
CA VAL A 78 14.69 1.85 2.51
C VAL A 78 15.65 3.02 2.31
N GLN A 79 16.55 2.94 1.33
CA GLN A 79 17.60 3.95 1.12
C GLN A 79 17.08 5.30 0.58
N TYR A 80 15.84 5.33 0.10
CA TYR A 80 15.21 6.52 -0.48
C TYR A 80 14.24 7.21 0.49
N CYS A 81 14.02 6.65 1.68
CA CYS A 81 13.16 7.25 2.69
C CYS A 81 14.00 8.17 3.59
N ASP A 82 13.47 9.36 3.87
CA ASP A 82 14.08 10.30 4.83
C ASP A 82 13.90 9.81 6.26
N GLU A 83 12.76 9.19 6.55
CA GLU A 83 12.44 8.61 7.85
C GLU A 83 11.73 7.27 7.70
N LEU A 84 11.89 6.40 8.69
CA LEU A 84 11.32 5.06 8.71
C LEU A 84 10.54 4.85 10.01
N ASN A 85 9.41 4.15 9.96
CA ASN A 85 8.84 3.62 11.20
C ASN A 85 9.73 2.53 11.81
N GLU A 86 9.59 2.29 13.11
CA GLU A 86 10.42 1.33 13.83
C GLU A 86 10.42 -0.06 13.18
N ARG A 87 9.27 -0.50 12.65
CA ARG A 87 9.19 -1.80 11.99
C ARG A 87 9.99 -1.85 10.69
N ALA A 88 9.91 -0.81 9.85
CA ALA A 88 10.71 -0.74 8.63
C ALA A 88 12.21 -0.71 8.94
N LYS A 89 12.63 -0.02 10.02
CA LYS A 89 14.02 -0.04 10.51
C LYS A 89 14.46 -1.45 10.90
N VAL A 90 13.68 -2.15 11.72
CA VAL A 90 14.02 -3.50 12.22
C VAL A 90 14.04 -4.53 11.10
N ARG A 91 13.09 -4.47 10.16
CA ARG A 91 12.98 -5.43 9.07
C ARG A 91 13.91 -5.13 7.89
N GLY A 92 14.33 -3.88 7.72
CA GLY A 92 15.02 -3.42 6.52
C GLY A 92 14.14 -3.51 5.26
N LEU A 93 12.83 -3.33 5.41
CA LEU A 93 11.84 -3.45 4.33
C LEU A 93 10.79 -2.35 4.46
N VAL A 94 10.50 -1.66 3.35
CA VAL A 94 9.44 -0.64 3.25
C VAL A 94 8.35 -1.14 2.31
N GLY A 95 7.15 -1.38 2.85
CA GLY A 95 6.01 -1.87 2.07
C GLY A 95 5.15 -0.76 1.46
N PHE A 96 5.20 0.45 2.02
CA PHE A 96 4.57 1.63 1.45
C PHE A 96 5.27 2.90 1.95
N VAL A 97 5.08 3.98 1.21
CA VAL A 97 5.61 5.30 1.52
C VAL A 97 4.53 6.36 1.39
N GLU A 98 4.70 7.43 2.14
CA GLU A 98 3.92 8.66 1.97
C GLU A 98 4.81 9.89 2.14
N VAL A 99 4.46 10.99 1.46
CA VAL A 99 5.18 12.26 1.59
C VAL A 99 4.50 13.11 2.65
N VAL A 100 5.24 13.46 3.71
CA VAL A 100 4.78 14.34 4.79
C VAL A 100 5.78 15.48 4.92
N ASP A 101 5.31 16.73 4.80
CA ASP A 101 6.16 17.93 4.86
C ASP A 101 7.38 17.88 3.91
N GLY A 102 7.17 17.32 2.71
CA GLY A 102 8.21 17.18 1.69
C GLY A 102 9.20 16.02 1.92
N LYS A 103 9.04 15.25 2.99
CA LYS A 103 9.87 14.07 3.30
C LYS A 103 9.18 12.78 2.92
N ILE A 104 9.96 11.82 2.40
CA ILE A 104 9.50 10.46 2.09
C ILE A 104 9.55 9.63 3.37
N MET A 105 8.37 9.31 3.90
CA MET A 105 8.20 8.51 5.10
C MET A 105 7.97 7.05 4.72
N GLY A 106 8.85 6.14 5.15
CA GLY A 106 8.78 4.71 4.85
C GLY A 106 8.21 3.86 5.97
N TYR A 107 7.32 2.94 5.60
CA TYR A 107 6.57 2.14 6.58
C TYR A 107 6.51 0.66 6.22
N ASN A 108 6.39 -0.14 7.27
CA ASN A 108 6.04 -1.55 7.19
C ASN A 108 4.97 -1.86 8.27
N LEU A 109 3.89 -2.54 7.89
CA LEU A 109 2.72 -2.84 8.76
C LEU A 109 2.76 -4.24 9.39
N ASP A 110 3.84 -5.00 9.24
CA ASP A 110 3.86 -6.41 9.67
C ASP A 110 3.64 -6.64 11.17
N VAL A 111 3.68 -5.60 12.04
CA VAL A 111 3.34 -5.73 13.48
C VAL A 111 1.85 -5.51 13.74
N ALA A 112 1.18 -4.71 12.93
CA ALA A 112 -0.21 -4.34 13.17
C ALA A 112 -1.18 -5.50 12.92
N ILE A 113 -0.74 -6.62 12.34
CA ILE A 113 -1.55 -7.83 12.19
C ILE A 113 -1.55 -8.63 13.49
N ASP A 114 -0.40 -8.75 14.14
CA ASP A 114 -0.23 -9.49 15.40
C ASP A 114 -1.06 -8.85 16.53
N GLU A 115 -1.27 -7.53 16.49
CA GLU A 115 -2.13 -6.80 17.45
C GLU A 115 -3.63 -6.87 17.11
N LEU A 116 -3.97 -7.15 15.85
CA LEU A 116 -5.35 -7.11 15.36
C LEU A 116 -6.02 -8.48 15.33
N VAL A 117 -5.24 -9.57 15.39
CA VAL A 117 -5.70 -10.93 15.23
C VAL A 117 -5.25 -11.76 16.44
N GLU A 118 -6.21 -12.31 17.17
CA GLU A 118 -5.92 -13.12 18.37
C GLU A 118 -5.20 -14.44 18.07
N ASN A 119 -5.43 -15.01 16.87
CA ASN A 119 -4.89 -16.30 16.44
C ASN A 119 -4.34 -16.20 15.00
N PRO A 120 -3.20 -15.52 14.79
CA PRO A 120 -2.65 -15.23 13.46
C PRO A 120 -2.29 -16.49 12.67
N GLU A 121 -2.09 -17.63 13.33
CA GLU A 121 -1.81 -18.93 12.69
C GLU A 121 -2.94 -19.45 11.80
N PHE A 122 -4.17 -18.96 11.96
CA PHE A 122 -5.29 -19.31 11.09
C PHE A 122 -5.38 -18.45 9.82
N PHE A 123 -4.50 -17.46 9.67
CA PHE A 123 -4.49 -16.57 8.52
C PHE A 123 -3.40 -17.00 7.54
N ASP A 124 -3.81 -17.34 6.32
CA ASP A 124 -2.86 -17.56 5.24
C ASP A 124 -2.24 -16.23 4.75
N ASP A 125 -1.28 -16.33 3.83
CA ASP A 125 -0.60 -15.17 3.25
C ASP A 125 -1.56 -14.20 2.54
N LYS A 126 -2.65 -14.71 1.94
CA LYS A 126 -3.63 -13.89 1.22
C LYS A 126 -4.53 -13.12 2.19
N MET A 127 -4.99 -13.77 3.25
CA MET A 127 -5.76 -13.14 4.31
C MET A 127 -4.91 -12.10 5.02
N SER A 128 -3.65 -12.43 5.34
CA SER A 128 -2.68 -11.49 5.91
C SER A 128 -2.46 -10.28 4.99
N LEU A 129 -2.33 -10.50 3.68
CA LEU A 129 -2.22 -9.42 2.70
C LEU A 129 -3.49 -8.55 2.67
N ALA A 130 -4.67 -9.15 2.70
CA ALA A 130 -5.93 -8.43 2.74
C ALA A 130 -6.03 -7.51 3.99
N ILE A 131 -5.63 -8.01 5.16
CA ILE A 131 -5.57 -7.21 6.40
C ILE A 131 -4.61 -6.02 6.24
N ARG A 132 -3.40 -6.25 5.70
CA ARG A 132 -2.44 -5.16 5.44
C ARG A 132 -3.04 -4.09 4.54
N MET A 133 -3.77 -4.50 3.50
CA MET A 133 -4.44 -3.56 2.59
C MET A 133 -5.60 -2.82 3.27
N MET A 134 -6.34 -3.45 4.19
CA MET A 134 -7.38 -2.79 4.98
C MET A 134 -6.79 -1.73 5.92
N LEU A 135 -5.73 -2.07 6.65
CA LEU A 135 -5.03 -1.13 7.53
C LEU A 135 -4.45 0.05 6.76
N LEU A 136 -3.91 -0.21 5.57
CA LEU A 136 -3.39 0.85 4.72
C LEU A 136 -4.51 1.77 4.18
N ALA A 137 -5.66 1.20 3.82
CA ALA A 137 -6.82 1.96 3.37
C ALA A 137 -7.42 2.82 4.50
N GLU A 138 -7.42 2.31 5.72
CA GLU A 138 -7.82 3.05 6.93
C GLU A 138 -6.87 4.21 7.20
N ARG A 139 -5.56 3.97 7.16
CA ARG A 139 -4.53 5.01 7.33
C ARG A 139 -4.72 6.15 6.35
N TRP A 140 -4.78 5.84 5.05
CA TRP A 140 -4.77 6.85 3.99
C TRP A 140 -6.11 7.51 3.72
N TYR A 141 -7.21 6.77 3.86
CA TYR A 141 -8.52 7.20 3.38
C TYR A 141 -9.64 7.01 4.41
N LYS A 142 -9.30 6.65 5.66
CA LYS A 142 -10.29 6.40 6.73
C LYS A 142 -11.33 5.34 6.36
N ALA A 143 -10.97 4.42 5.47
CA ALA A 143 -11.80 3.27 5.16
C ALA A 143 -11.94 2.39 6.41
N LYS A 144 -13.16 1.97 6.75
CA LYS A 144 -13.42 1.14 7.93
C LYS A 144 -12.75 -0.22 7.78
N VAL A 145 -11.97 -0.63 8.78
CA VAL A 145 -11.45 -2.00 8.90
C VAL A 145 -12.56 -2.92 9.41
N ASP A 146 -12.81 -4.00 8.67
CA ASP A 146 -13.86 -4.97 8.96
C ASP A 146 -13.35 -6.37 8.54
N LEU A 147 -12.87 -7.13 9.53
CA LEU A 147 -12.21 -8.42 9.29
C LEU A 147 -13.18 -9.49 8.77
N ASP A 148 -14.48 -9.35 9.06
CA ASP A 148 -15.51 -10.25 8.55
C ASP A 148 -15.64 -10.18 7.01
N LYS A 149 -15.11 -9.11 6.40
CA LYS A 149 -15.08 -8.97 4.93
C LYS A 149 -13.92 -9.70 4.26
N ILE A 150 -12.95 -10.24 4.99
CA ILE A 150 -11.78 -10.93 4.40
C ILE A 150 -12.19 -12.02 3.39
N PRO A 151 -13.17 -12.92 3.67
CA PRO A 151 -13.60 -13.93 2.71
C PRO A 151 -14.15 -13.34 1.41
N ILE A 152 -14.74 -12.14 1.48
CA ILE A 152 -15.24 -11.44 0.29
C ILE A 152 -14.08 -10.80 -0.45
N ILE A 153 -13.01 -10.33 0.22
CA ILE A 153 -11.88 -9.63 -0.40
C ILE A 153 -10.97 -10.57 -1.19
N VAL A 154 -10.57 -11.70 -0.59
CA VAL A 154 -9.60 -12.67 -1.15
C VAL A 154 -10.08 -13.27 -2.48
#